data_AF-A0A321LQB8-F1
#
_entry.id   AF-A0A321LQB8-F1
#
_cell.length_a   1.000
_cell.length_b   1.000
_cell.length_c   1.000
_cell.angle_alpha   90.00
_cell.angle_beta   90.00
_cell.angle_gamma   90.00
#
_symmetry.space_group_name_H-M   'P 1'
#
loop_
_entity.id
_entity.type
_entity.pdbx_description
1 polymer ?
#
loop_
_entity_poly.entity_id
_entity_poly.type
_entity_poly.pdbx_seq_one_letter_code
_entity_poly.pdbx_strand_id
1 'polypeptide(L)'
;MGVAAFNAGKYTPYPAWATAARVTVEEAPVKLLDPGDRVFHYPNEIQPRDFDGWIQERGVYFFTKAYGPGIGSPSIIWDKRYKPLLSSHDPGELPLEGGLVKASYGKGTYIFTGYAFFRQLPAGVPGAVRLFVNIISAGHERQ
;
A
#
# COMPACT_ATOMS: atom_id res chain seq x y z
N MET A 1 9.68 13.05 2.65
CA MET A 1 9.99 12.66 4.05
C MET A 1 10.63 11.27 4.03
N GLY A 2 11.75 11.05 4.71
CA GLY A 2 12.43 9.75 4.70
C GLY A 2 11.88 8.76 5.74
N VAL A 3 12.25 7.48 5.62
CA VAL A 3 11.83 6.38 6.50
C VAL A 3 12.04 6.68 7.99
N ALA A 4 13.23 7.18 8.35
CA ALA A 4 13.55 7.51 9.74
C ALA A 4 12.61 8.59 10.32
N ALA A 5 12.31 9.63 9.53
CA ALA A 5 11.39 10.68 9.93
C ALA A 5 9.94 10.17 10.07
N PHE A 6 9.51 9.23 9.22
CA PHE A 6 8.20 8.57 9.35
C PHE A 6 8.09 7.78 10.64
N ASN A 7 9.06 6.91 10.90
CA ASN A 7 9.06 6.04 12.07
C ASN A 7 9.16 6.85 13.38
N ALA A 8 9.84 8.00 13.37
CA ALA A 8 9.93 8.88 14.54
C ALA A 8 8.64 9.70 14.81
N GLY A 9 7.89 10.04 13.75
CA GLY A 9 6.78 10.99 13.85
C GLY A 9 5.43 10.43 14.30
N LYS A 10 5.34 9.11 14.58
CA LYS A 10 4.13 8.45 15.14
C LYS A 10 2.84 8.71 14.33
N TYR A 11 2.94 8.64 12.99
CA TYR A 11 1.82 8.90 12.06
C TYR A 11 0.85 7.71 11.88
N THR A 12 1.00 6.66 12.68
CA THR A 12 0.23 5.42 12.55
C THR A 12 -0.60 5.18 13.83
N PRO A 13 -1.87 4.76 13.72
CA PRO A 13 -2.73 4.54 14.91
C PRO A 13 -2.30 3.33 15.75
N TYR A 14 -1.63 2.37 15.11
CA TYR A 14 -1.08 1.16 15.73
C TYR A 14 0.38 0.98 15.31
N PRO A 15 1.18 0.18 16.05
CA PRO A 15 2.59 -0.04 15.72
C PRO A 15 2.78 -0.51 14.27
N ALA A 16 3.54 0.25 13.49
CA ALA A 16 3.95 -0.08 12.12
C ALA A 16 5.23 0.69 11.80
N TRP A 17 6.06 0.12 10.93
CA TRP A 17 7.32 0.70 10.53
C TRP A 17 7.44 0.69 9.00
N ALA A 18 7.72 1.85 8.42
CA ALA A 18 8.16 1.95 7.04
C ALA A 18 9.60 1.42 6.92
N THR A 19 9.91 0.79 5.79
CA THR A 19 11.27 0.32 5.49
C THR A 19 11.77 0.91 4.17
N ALA A 20 12.97 0.55 3.72
CA ALA A 20 13.50 0.98 2.43
C ALA A 20 13.00 0.11 1.25
N ALA A 21 12.15 -0.88 1.53
CA ALA A 21 11.61 -1.78 0.54
C ALA A 21 10.76 -1.04 -0.49
N ARG A 22 10.87 -1.47 -1.73
CA ARG A 22 10.31 -0.83 -2.92
C ARG A 22 10.05 -1.89 -3.98
N VAL A 23 9.23 -1.54 -4.95
CA VAL A 23 9.01 -2.33 -6.16
C VAL A 23 9.32 -1.40 -7.32
N THR A 24 10.49 -1.59 -7.93
CA THR A 24 11.09 -0.68 -8.90
C THR A 24 10.63 -0.93 -10.33
N VAL A 25 10.22 -2.17 -10.64
CA VAL A 25 9.73 -2.54 -11.97
C VAL A 25 8.27 -2.08 -12.10
N GLU A 26 8.01 -1.21 -13.07
CA GLU A 26 6.70 -0.60 -13.28
C GLU A 26 5.66 -1.60 -13.80
N GLU A 27 6.10 -2.68 -14.46
CA GLU A 27 5.26 -3.79 -14.92
C GLU A 27 5.07 -4.88 -13.86
N ALA A 28 5.68 -4.75 -12.68
CA ALA A 28 5.54 -5.75 -11.61
C ALA A 28 4.05 -6.02 -11.34
N PRO A 29 3.60 -7.30 -11.37
CA PRO A 29 2.20 -7.64 -11.15
C PRO A 29 1.72 -7.13 -9.79
N VAL A 30 0.48 -6.67 -9.76
CA VAL A 30 -0.21 -6.28 -8.52
C VAL A 30 -1.32 -7.29 -8.24
N LYS A 31 -1.23 -7.97 -7.10
CA LYS A 31 -2.22 -8.94 -6.63
C LYS A 31 -3.15 -8.29 -5.62
N LEU A 32 -4.46 -8.45 -5.83
CA LEU A 32 -5.51 -8.13 -4.86
C LEU A 32 -5.51 -9.20 -3.76
N LEU A 33 -5.22 -8.81 -2.53
CA LEU A 33 -5.17 -9.73 -1.38
C LEU A 33 -6.55 -9.96 -0.76
N ASP A 34 -7.41 -8.95 -0.80
CA ASP A 34 -8.83 -9.08 -0.51
C ASP A 34 -9.65 -8.41 -1.61
N PRO A 35 -9.95 -9.13 -2.70
CA PRO A 35 -10.70 -8.59 -3.82
C PRO A 35 -12.08 -8.04 -3.44
N GLY A 36 -12.67 -8.48 -2.31
CA GLY A 36 -13.99 -8.02 -1.88
C GLY A 36 -13.98 -6.77 -0.99
N ASP A 37 -12.82 -6.19 -0.69
CA ASP A 37 -12.76 -4.95 0.10
C ASP A 37 -13.39 -3.79 -0.68
N ARG A 38 -14.21 -2.99 0.00
CA ARG A 38 -14.94 -1.86 -0.61
C ARG A 38 -14.02 -0.83 -1.27
N VAL A 39 -12.75 -0.73 -0.85
CA VAL A 39 -11.74 0.12 -1.50
C VAL A 39 -11.56 -0.23 -2.99
N PHE A 40 -11.88 -1.46 -3.41
CA PHE A 40 -11.81 -1.86 -4.82
C PHE A 40 -13.13 -1.68 -5.58
N HIS A 41 -14.21 -1.29 -4.90
CA HIS A 41 -15.56 -1.28 -5.48
C HIS A 41 -16.30 0.06 -5.31
N TYR A 42 -15.70 1.08 -4.68
CA TYR A 42 -16.34 2.38 -4.51
C TYR A 42 -15.35 3.55 -4.45
N PRO A 43 -15.63 4.68 -5.16
CA PRO A 43 -16.73 4.87 -6.11
C PRO A 43 -16.48 4.26 -7.49
N ASN A 44 -15.27 3.74 -7.72
CA ASN A 44 -14.91 3.07 -8.98
C ASN A 44 -14.69 1.58 -8.75
N GLU A 45 -14.96 0.79 -9.78
CA GLU A 45 -14.55 -0.62 -9.84
C GLU A 45 -13.07 -0.71 -10.20
N ILE A 46 -12.27 -1.39 -9.38
CA ILE A 46 -10.84 -1.63 -9.60
C ILE A 46 -10.66 -3.06 -10.08
N GLN A 47 -10.03 -3.19 -11.24
CA GLN A 47 -9.73 -4.45 -11.90
C GLN A 47 -8.22 -4.57 -12.13
N PRO A 48 -7.70 -5.76 -12.48
CA PRO A 48 -6.26 -5.93 -12.75
C PRO A 48 -5.69 -4.92 -13.75
N ARG A 49 -6.46 -4.55 -14.78
CA ARG A 49 -6.08 -3.54 -15.79
C ARG A 49 -5.89 -2.12 -15.25
N ASP A 50 -6.38 -1.82 -14.06
CA ASP A 50 -6.16 -0.52 -13.42
C ASP A 50 -4.71 -0.33 -12.95
N PHE A 51 -3.92 -1.41 -12.97
CA PHE A 51 -2.49 -1.37 -12.75
C PHE A 51 -1.69 -1.27 -14.07
N ASP A 52 -2.34 -1.23 -15.23
CA ASP A 52 -1.64 -1.10 -16.52
C ASP A 52 -1.20 0.35 -16.77
N GLY A 53 -0.08 0.52 -17.47
CA GLY A 53 0.42 1.83 -17.90
C GLY A 53 0.89 2.75 -16.76
N TRP A 54 1.15 2.19 -15.57
CA TRP A 54 1.84 2.92 -14.51
C TRP A 54 3.28 3.19 -14.94
N ILE A 55 3.78 4.36 -14.58
CA ILE A 55 5.13 4.81 -14.95
C ILE A 55 6.05 4.79 -13.74
N GLN A 56 7.29 4.37 -13.93
CA GLN A 56 8.38 4.43 -12.96
C GLN A 56 8.01 3.97 -11.54
N GLU A 57 8.37 2.74 -11.20
CA GLU A 57 8.18 2.07 -9.90
C GLU A 57 6.70 1.90 -9.46
N ARG A 58 6.37 0.74 -8.89
CA ARG A 58 5.04 0.53 -8.29
C ARG A 58 4.91 1.26 -6.97
N GLY A 59 5.95 1.26 -6.16
CA GLY A 59 5.91 1.89 -4.86
C GLY A 59 7.21 1.84 -4.10
N VAL A 60 7.22 2.60 -3.02
CA VAL A 60 8.35 2.80 -2.11
C VAL A 60 7.87 2.76 -0.67
N TYR A 61 8.80 2.48 0.24
CA TYR A 61 8.59 2.54 1.67
C TYR A 61 7.49 1.61 2.19
N PHE A 62 7.38 0.43 1.58
CA PHE A 62 6.43 -0.59 2.02
C PHE A 62 6.62 -0.87 3.51
N PHE A 63 5.53 -1.09 4.23
CA PHE A 63 5.64 -1.79 5.50
C PHE A 63 6.15 -3.21 5.17
N THR A 64 7.20 -3.69 5.83
CA THR A 64 7.72 -5.05 5.62
C THR A 64 7.79 -5.84 6.92
N LYS A 65 7.62 -7.16 6.82
CA LYS A 65 7.97 -8.12 7.88
C LYS A 65 9.47 -8.41 7.72
N ALA A 66 10.31 -8.05 8.71
CA ALA A 66 11.79 -7.94 8.61
C ALA A 66 12.25 -6.83 7.63
N TYR A 67 13.31 -6.05 7.84
CA TYR A 67 14.69 -6.44 8.15
C TYR A 67 15.44 -5.40 9.02
N GLY A 68 16.14 -5.89 10.04
CA GLY A 68 17.36 -5.31 10.62
C GLY A 68 18.43 -6.42 10.69
N PRO A 69 19.74 -6.10 10.72
CA PRO A 69 20.79 -7.07 10.39
C PRO A 69 20.92 -8.16 11.46
N GLY A 70 20.85 -9.42 11.03
CA GLY A 70 20.96 -10.61 11.88
C GLY A 70 19.73 -11.49 11.78
N ILE A 71 19.78 -12.47 10.87
CA ILE A 71 18.74 -13.49 10.67
C ILE A 71 18.36 -14.14 12.00
N GLY A 72 17.07 -14.07 12.36
CA GLY A 72 16.54 -14.74 13.55
C GLY A 72 15.09 -14.37 13.87
N SER A 73 14.15 -15.07 13.22
CA SER A 73 12.70 -15.11 13.52
C SER A 73 11.83 -13.94 12.98
N PRO A 74 10.72 -14.25 12.26
CA PRO A 74 9.81 -13.25 11.68
C PRO A 74 8.95 -12.64 12.77
N SER A 75 9.47 -11.63 13.45
CA SER A 75 8.65 -10.80 14.32
C SER A 75 7.91 -9.80 13.43
N ILE A 76 6.58 -9.90 13.37
CA ILE A 76 5.71 -9.07 12.55
C ILE A 76 5.96 -7.59 12.89
N ILE A 77 6.42 -6.78 11.93
CA ILE A 77 6.76 -5.36 12.13
C ILE A 77 5.60 -4.43 11.77
N TRP A 78 4.36 -4.93 11.81
CA TRP A 78 3.17 -4.08 11.90
C TRP A 78 2.04 -4.84 12.58
N ASP A 79 1.19 -4.11 13.29
CA ASP A 79 0.10 -4.68 14.06
C ASP A 79 -0.92 -5.43 13.18
N LYS A 80 -1.44 -6.57 13.65
CA LYS A 80 -2.44 -7.39 12.93
C LYS A 80 -3.73 -6.63 12.55
N ARG A 81 -3.98 -5.48 13.16
CA ARG A 81 -5.09 -4.57 12.82
C ARG A 81 -4.93 -3.93 11.44
N TYR A 82 -3.72 -3.89 10.90
CA TYR A 82 -3.49 -3.52 9.50
C TYR A 82 -3.79 -4.71 8.59
N LYS A 83 -4.86 -4.57 7.81
CA LYS A 83 -5.25 -5.46 6.74
C LYS A 83 -4.54 -5.04 5.45
N PRO A 84 -3.61 -5.84 4.91
CA PRO A 84 -3.01 -5.56 3.61
C PRO A 84 -4.03 -5.83 2.51
N LEU A 85 -4.06 -4.96 1.50
CA LEU A 85 -5.03 -5.01 0.40
C LEU A 85 -4.39 -5.39 -0.94
N LEU A 86 -3.11 -5.06 -1.12
CA LEU A 86 -2.36 -5.33 -2.35
C LEU A 86 -1.00 -5.96 -2.05
N SER A 87 -0.54 -6.79 -2.99
CA SER A 87 0.81 -7.36 -2.98
C SER A 87 1.51 -7.16 -4.32
N SER A 88 2.79 -6.85 -4.30
CA SER A 88 3.64 -6.74 -5.49
C SER A 88 5.10 -6.97 -5.12
N HIS A 89 5.95 -7.30 -6.08
CA HIS A 89 7.39 -7.47 -5.90
C HIS A 89 8.13 -7.35 -7.22
N ASP A 90 9.41 -7.01 -7.15
CA ASP A 90 10.29 -7.09 -8.32
C ASP A 90 10.58 -8.56 -8.69
N PRO A 91 10.95 -8.85 -9.95
CA PRO A 91 11.26 -10.20 -10.39
C PRO A 91 12.33 -10.87 -9.52
N GLY A 92 12.04 -12.07 -9.01
CA GLY A 92 12.95 -12.83 -8.15
C GLY A 92 12.96 -12.40 -6.68
N GLU A 93 12.24 -11.34 -6.30
CA GLU A 93 12.09 -10.91 -4.91
C GLU A 93 10.86 -11.52 -4.23
N LEU A 94 10.81 -11.40 -2.89
CA LEU A 94 9.67 -11.84 -2.10
C LEU A 94 8.48 -10.86 -2.23
N PRO A 95 7.23 -11.35 -2.24
CA PRO A 95 6.03 -10.50 -2.23
C PRO A 95 6.01 -9.48 -1.09
N LEU A 96 5.80 -8.20 -1.43
CA LEU A 96 5.59 -7.13 -0.46
C LEU A 96 4.10 -6.81 -0.35
N GLU A 97 3.54 -6.94 0.86
CA GLU A 97 2.10 -6.76 1.12
C GLU A 97 1.77 -5.44 1.83
N GLY A 98 2.79 -4.71 2.31
CA GLY A 98 2.60 -3.48 3.08
C GLY A 98 2.52 -2.20 2.25
N GLY A 99 2.25 -2.31 0.95
CA GLY A 99 2.17 -1.16 0.03
C GLY A 99 0.81 -0.46 0.04
N LEU A 100 -0.26 -1.17 0.41
CA LEU A 100 -1.57 -0.61 0.70
C LEU A 100 -2.18 -1.38 1.86
N VAL A 101 -2.26 -0.73 3.02
CA VAL A 101 -2.83 -1.34 4.23
C VAL A 101 -3.93 -0.46 4.81
N LYS A 102 -4.94 -1.11 5.38
CA LYS A 102 -6.12 -0.48 5.98
C LYS A 102 -6.28 -0.91 7.43
N ALA A 103 -6.66 0.00 8.31
CA ALA A 103 -7.01 -0.31 9.70
C ALA A 103 -8.18 0.55 10.16
N SER A 104 -9.05 -0.01 11.00
CA SER A 104 -10.09 0.78 11.68
C SER A 104 -9.51 1.45 12.93
N TYR A 105 -9.82 2.72 13.15
CA TYR A 105 -9.43 3.45 14.35
C TYR A 105 -10.57 4.35 14.84
N GLY A 106 -11.12 4.03 16.01
CA GLY A 106 -12.35 4.67 16.50
C GLY A 106 -13.50 4.47 15.50
N LYS A 107 -14.07 5.59 15.03
CA LYS A 107 -15.13 5.60 14.00
C LYS A 107 -14.60 5.77 12.56
N GLY A 108 -13.28 5.90 12.40
CA GLY A 108 -12.65 6.21 11.13
C GLY A 108 -11.87 5.05 10.52
N THR A 109 -11.45 5.26 9.28
CA THR A 109 -10.57 4.35 8.53
C THR A 109 -9.20 5.01 8.37
N TYR A 110 -8.15 4.30 8.74
CA TYR A 110 -6.78 4.65 8.42
C TYR A 110 -6.31 3.85 7.22
N ILE A 111 -5.73 4.51 6.23
CA ILE A 111 -5.07 3.87 5.09
C ILE A 111 -3.66 4.42 4.99
N PHE A 112 -2.69 3.50 4.95
CA PHE A 112 -1.33 3.81 4.53
C PHE A 112 -1.13 3.28 3.11
N THR A 113 -0.43 4.07 2.29
CA THR A 113 0.00 3.62 0.98
C THR A 113 1.44 4.02 0.68
N GLY A 114 2.23 3.05 0.25
CA GLY A 114 3.55 3.21 -0.35
C GLY A 114 3.52 3.17 -1.88
N TYR A 115 2.36 3.00 -2.52
CA TYR A 115 2.26 3.04 -3.98
C TYR A 115 2.61 4.44 -4.50
N ALA A 116 3.28 4.50 -5.65
CA ALA A 116 3.91 5.69 -6.19
C ALA A 116 2.90 6.69 -6.82
N PHE A 117 1.80 7.01 -6.14
CA PHE A 117 0.78 7.96 -6.60
C PHE A 117 1.36 9.34 -6.95
N PHE A 118 2.44 9.75 -6.27
CA PHE A 118 3.15 11.00 -6.58
C PHE A 118 3.77 11.04 -7.99
N ARG A 119 3.94 9.88 -8.65
CA ARG A 119 4.32 9.77 -10.07
C ARG A 119 3.11 9.54 -10.95
N GLN A 120 2.21 8.66 -10.53
CA GLN A 120 1.08 8.23 -11.34
C GLN A 120 0.02 9.32 -11.53
N LEU A 121 -0.27 10.10 -10.47
CA LEU A 121 -1.29 11.14 -10.53
C LEU A 121 -0.86 12.30 -11.45
N PRO A 122 0.36 12.85 -11.37
CA PRO A 122 0.81 13.89 -12.32
C PRO A 122 0.89 13.40 -13.77
N ALA A 123 1.19 12.12 -13.99
CA ALA A 123 1.20 11.51 -15.32
C ALA A 123 -0.20 11.19 -15.87
N GLY A 124 -1.26 11.36 -15.06
CA GLY A 124 -2.64 11.11 -15.48
C GLY A 124 -2.99 9.65 -15.68
N VAL A 125 -2.29 8.71 -15.01
CA VAL A 125 -2.54 7.27 -15.15
C VAL A 125 -3.96 6.94 -14.64
N PRO A 126 -4.90 6.52 -15.51
CA PRO A 126 -6.32 6.48 -15.15
C PRO A 126 -6.65 5.52 -13.99
N GLY A 127 -6.03 4.34 -13.97
CA GLY A 127 -6.27 3.35 -12.92
C GLY A 127 -5.71 3.77 -11.56
N ALA A 128 -4.56 4.46 -11.53
CA ALA A 128 -4.02 5.05 -10.31
C ALA A 128 -4.93 6.17 -9.77
N VAL A 129 -5.47 7.03 -10.66
CA VAL A 129 -6.44 8.06 -10.27
C VAL A 129 -7.70 7.43 -9.66
N ARG A 130 -8.26 6.39 -10.29
CA ARG A 130 -9.44 5.67 -9.75
C ARG A 130 -9.18 5.08 -8.37
N LEU A 131 -8.06 4.36 -8.20
CA LEU A 131 -7.70 3.77 -6.91
C LEU A 131 -7.49 4.85 -5.84
N PHE A 132 -6.83 5.96 -6.18
CA PHE A 132 -6.64 7.07 -5.26
C PHE A 132 -7.98 7.69 -4.81
N VAL A 133 -8.91 7.89 -5.74
CA VAL A 133 -10.27 8.37 -5.44
C VAL A 133 -11.02 7.39 -4.52
N ASN A 134 -10.86 6.09 -4.74
CA ASN A 134 -11.44 5.08 -3.85
C ASN A 134 -10.84 5.14 -2.44
N ILE A 135 -9.51 5.30 -2.32
CA ILE A 135 -8.82 5.40 -1.02
C ILE A 135 -9.32 6.61 -0.22
N ILE A 136 -9.44 7.79 -0.84
CA ILE A 136 -9.94 8.99 -0.15
C ILE A 136 -11.44 8.92 0.19
N SER A 137 -12.19 8.08 -0.53
CA SER A 137 -13.63 7.87 -0.31
C SER A 137 -13.91 6.78 0.73
N ALA A 138 -12.89 6.04 1.17
CA ALA A 138 -13.04 4.93 2.09
C ALA A 138 -13.65 5.38 3.43
N GLY A 139 -14.73 4.71 3.86
CA GLY A 139 -15.49 5.09 5.05
C GLY A 139 -16.57 6.15 4.81
N HIS A 140 -16.71 6.68 3.60
CA HIS A 140 -17.79 7.58 3.18
C HIS A 140 -18.70 6.93 2.13
N GLU A 141 -18.73 5.59 2.06
CA GLU A 141 -19.65 4.90 1.18
C GLU A 141 -21.09 5.29 1.57
N ARG A 142 -21.86 5.84 0.61
CA ARG A 142 -23.28 6.12 0.84
C ARG A 142 -23.96 4.80 1.24
N GLN A 143 -24.51 4.78 2.45
CA GLN A 143 -25.37 3.69 2.95
C GLN A 143 -26.68 3.66 2.17
#